data_AF-A0A438B8K9-F1
#
_entry.id   AF-A0A438B8K9-F1
#
_cell.length_a   1.000
_cell.length_b   1.000
_cell.length_c   1.000
_cell.angle_alpha   90.00
_cell.angle_beta   90.00
_cell.angle_gamma   90.00
#
_symmetry.space_group_name_H-M   'P 1'
#
loop_
_entity.id
_entity.type
_entity.pdbx_description
1 polymer ?
#
loop_
_entity_poly.entity_id
_entity_poly.type
_entity_poly.pdbx_seq_one_letter_code
_entity_poly.pdbx_strand_id
1 'polypeptide(L)' 'MSADHSYDVYTLELGPYDTLAELHRDLSNHTSTFANVLFEREDRVVVSISHSVVEIGGKLFVSALTTTDCRTSP' A
#
# COMPACT_ATOMS: atom_id res chain seq x y z
N MET A 1 -5.87 15.92 -20.54
CA MET A 1 -4.82 16.32 -19.59
C MET A 1 -4.38 15.04 -18.91
N SER A 2 -3.10 14.65 -19.02
CA SER A 2 -2.59 13.53 -18.22
C SER A 2 -2.69 13.97 -16.77
N ALA A 3 -3.42 13.24 -15.94
CA ALA A 3 -3.25 13.40 -14.50
C ALA A 3 -1.82 12.95 -14.20
N ASP A 4 -1.00 13.83 -13.62
CA ASP A 4 0.34 13.46 -13.19
C ASP A 4 0.21 12.57 -11.95
N HIS A 5 -0.01 11.29 -12.21
CA HIS A 5 -0.02 10.25 -11.19
C HIS A 5 1.41 10.03 -10.70
N SER A 6 1.57 10.04 -9.37
CA SER A 6 2.80 9.58 -8.71
C SER A 6 2.63 8.13 -8.28
N TYR A 7 3.71 7.37 -8.36
CA TYR A 7 3.75 5.94 -8.06
C TYR A 7 4.84 5.66 -7.03
N ASP A 8 4.44 5.08 -5.90
CA ASP A 8 5.37 4.67 -4.85
C ASP A 8 5.23 3.16 -4.61
N VAL A 9 6.37 2.48 -4.50
CA VAL A 9 6.43 1.02 -4.28
C VAL A 9 7.03 0.74 -2.91
N TYR A 10 6.31 -0.02 -2.11
CA TYR A 10 6.72 -0.46 -0.79
C TYR A 10 6.86 -1.98 -0.77
N THR A 11 7.96 -2.47 -0.23
CA THR A 11 8.15 -3.90 0.02
C THR A 11 8.30 -4.14 1.51
N LEU A 12 7.50 -5.07 2.04
CA LEU A 12 7.48 -5.41 3.46
C LEU A 12 7.60 -6.92 3.61
N GLU A 13 8.47 -7.36 4.52
CA GLU A 13 8.39 -8.72 5.07
C GLU A 13 7.14 -8.79 5.94
N LEU A 14 6.34 -9.81 5.71
CA LEU A 14 5.13 -10.06 6.47
C LEU A 14 5.41 -11.02 7.62
N GLY A 15 4.56 -10.98 8.65
CA GLY A 15 4.63 -11.92 9.77
C GLY A 15 4.29 -13.36 9.35
N PRO A 16 4.61 -14.35 10.20
CA PRO A 16 3.97 -15.65 10.07
C PRO A 16 2.46 -15.48 10.32
N TYR A 17 1.64 -16.11 9.48
CA TYR A 17 0.19 -16.15 9.66
C TYR A 17 -0.28 -17.59 9.62
N ASP A 18 -1.17 -17.94 10.55
CA ASP A 18 -1.76 -19.27 10.61
C ASP A 18 -3.00 -19.36 9.71
N THR A 19 -3.61 -18.21 9.41
CA THR A 19 -4.83 -18.13 8.59
C THR A 19 -4.78 -17.00 7.57
N LEU A 20 -5.55 -17.17 6.49
CA LEU A 20 -5.76 -16.12 5.49
C LEU A 20 -6.42 -14.87 6.09
N ALA A 21 -7.24 -15.02 7.13
CA ALA A 21 -7.91 -13.91 7.80
C ALA A 21 -6.91 -12.99 8.52
N GLU A 22 -5.88 -13.56 9.15
CA GLU A 22 -4.81 -12.80 9.80
C GLU A 22 -3.98 -12.03 8.78
N LEU A 23 -3.57 -12.70 7.70
CA LEU A 23 -2.89 -12.07 6.58
C LEU A 23 -3.71 -10.90 6.01
N HIS A 24 -5.00 -11.14 5.74
CA HIS A 24 -5.87 -10.10 5.19
C HIS A 24 -6.01 -8.91 6.15
N ARG A 25 -6.20 -9.17 7.46
CA ARG A 25 -6.29 -8.10 8.46
C ARG A 25 -5.03 -7.22 8.46
N ASP A 26 -3.85 -7.83 8.38
CA ASP A 26 -2.59 -7.11 8.40
C ASP A 26 -2.37 -6.30 7.11
N LEU A 27 -2.67 -6.89 5.94
CA LEU A 27 -2.65 -6.17 4.66
C LEU A 27 -3.62 -4.98 4.63
N SER A 28 -4.82 -5.12 5.20
CA SER A 28 -5.79 -4.01 5.33
C SER A 28 -5.26 -2.89 6.23
N ASN A 29 -4.58 -3.23 7.32
CA ASN A 29 -3.96 -2.25 8.22
C ASN A 29 -2.82 -1.50 7.52
N HIS A 30 -1.96 -2.21 6.77
CA HIS A 30 -0.89 -1.59 5.98
C HIS A 30 -1.45 -0.65 4.91
N THR A 31 -2.47 -1.09 4.17
CA THR A 31 -3.16 -0.28 3.15
C THR A 31 -3.71 1.02 3.76
N SER A 32 -4.37 0.93 4.92
CA SER A 32 -4.89 2.11 5.63
C SER A 32 -3.78 3.04 6.10
N THR A 33 -2.65 2.48 6.57
CA THR A 33 -1.49 3.25 7.00
C THR A 33 -0.85 4.00 5.84
N PHE A 34 -0.67 3.34 4.68
CA PHE A 34 -0.15 4.01 3.48
C PHE A 34 -1.04 5.18 3.06
N ALA A 35 -2.36 4.97 3.03
CA ALA A 35 -3.31 6.03 2.70
C ALA A 35 -3.21 7.23 3.65
N ASN A 36 -3.17 6.98 4.96
CA ASN A 36 -3.07 8.04 5.96
C ASN A 36 -1.73 8.79 5.87
N VAL A 37 -0.61 8.09 5.69
CA VAL A 37 0.72 8.72 5.60
C VAL A 37 0.81 9.62 4.37
N LEU A 38 0.39 9.13 3.20
CA LEU A 38 0.42 9.89 1.95
C LEU A 38 -0.51 11.12 2.03
N PHE A 39 -1.67 10.97 2.68
CA PHE A 39 -2.60 12.08 2.87
C PHE A 39 -2.08 13.13 3.87
N GLU A 40 -1.72 12.71 5.09
CA GLU A 40 -1.37 13.64 6.18
C GLU A 40 0.00 14.27 6.02
N ARG A 41 0.98 13.56 5.45
CA ARG A 41 2.37 14.01 5.41
C ARG A 41 2.79 14.56 4.05
N GLU A 42 2.18 14.08 2.97
CA GLU A 42 2.62 14.43 1.60
C GLU A 42 1.59 15.26 0.83
N ASP A 43 0.42 15.53 1.44
CA ASP A 43 -0.71 16.22 0.81
C ASP A 43 -1.12 15.59 -0.54
N ARG A 44 -1.01 14.26 -0.60
CA ARG A 44 -1.35 13.44 -1.77
C ARG A 44 -2.64 12.68 -1.53
N VAL A 45 -3.44 12.52 -2.58
CA VAL A 45 -4.66 11.72 -2.54
C VAL A 45 -4.36 10.35 -3.12
N VAL A 46 -4.59 9.28 -2.36
CA VAL A 46 -4.46 7.92 -2.87
C VAL A 46 -5.63 7.59 -3.78
N VAL A 47 -5.32 7.27 -5.04
CA VAL A 47 -6.29 6.88 -6.06
C VAL A 47 -6.48 5.36 -6.07
N SER A 48 -5.38 4.62 -5.92
CA SER A 48 -5.43 3.16 -5.89
C SER A 48 -4.26 2.60 -5.11
N ILE A 49 -4.48 1.45 -4.47
CA ILE A 49 -3.42 0.61 -3.90
C ILE A 49 -3.55 -0.77 -4.52
N SER A 50 -2.49 -1.21 -5.18
CA SER A 50 -2.36 -2.57 -5.71
C SER A 50 -1.31 -3.31 -4.89
N HIS A 51 -1.49 -4.62 -4.66
CA HIS A 51 -0.50 -5.40 -3.94
C HIS A 51 -0.33 -6.80 -4.53
N SER A 52 0.86 -7.36 -4.35
CA SER A 52 1.20 -8.74 -4.66
C SER A 52 1.90 -9.35 -3.46
N VAL A 53 1.51 -10.57 -3.10
CA VAL A 53 2.14 -11.35 -2.02
C VAL A 53 2.90 -12.51 -2.64
N VAL A 54 4.15 -12.68 -2.24
CA VAL A 54 5.03 -13.76 -2.71
C VAL A 54 5.71 -14.45 -1.53
N GLU A 55 6.00 -15.73 -1.68
CA GLU A 55 6.78 -16.49 -0.70
C GLU A 55 8.22 -16.65 -1.21
N ILE A 56 9.20 -16.26 -0.38
CA ILE A 56 10.63 -16.38 -0.68
C ILE A 56 11.32 -17.00 0.53
N GLY A 57 11.84 -18.22 0.38
CA GLY A 57 12.57 -18.90 1.46
C GLY A 57 11.73 -19.16 2.72
N GLY A 58 10.45 -19.50 2.56
CA GLY A 58 9.52 -19.77 3.67
C GLY A 58 8.97 -18.51 4.36
N LYS A 59 9.25 -17.33 3.82
CA LYS A 59 8.78 -16.04 4.33
C LYS A 59 7.87 -15.37 3.32
N LEU A 60 6.81 -14.73 3.80
CA LEU A 60 5.91 -13.95 2.96
C LEU A 60 6.40 -12.51 2.84
N PHE A 61 6.29 -11.99 1.63
CA PHE A 61 6.59 -10.59 1.32
C PHE A 61 5.41 -10.00 0.58
N VAL A 62 5.08 -8.74 0.87
CA VAL A 62 4.15 -7.95 0.07
C VAL A 62 4.91 -6.87 -0.66
N SER A 63 4.59 -6.68 -1.94
CA SER A 63 4.90 -5.47 -2.69
C SER A 63 3.61 -4.70 -2.92
N ALA A 64 3.53 -3.48 -2.39
CA ALA A 64 2.39 -2.59 -2.55
C ALA A 64 2.77 -1.41 -3.43
N LEU A 65 1.97 -1.13 -4.45
CA LEU A 65 2.06 0.04 -5.31
C LEU A 65 0.92 1.00 -4.94
N THR A 66 1.27 2.20 -4.50
CA THR A 66 0.31 3.28 -4.33
C THR A 66 0.36 4.22 -5.52
N THR A 67 -0.80 4.49 -6.10
CA THR A 67 -0.99 5.53 -7.11
C THR A 67 -1.62 6.73 -6.42
N THR A 68 -1.01 7.90 -6.56
CA THR A 68 -1.48 9.12 -5.91
C THR A 68 -1.59 10.29 -6.87
N ASP A 69 -2.52 11.19 -6.58
CA ASP A 69 -2.64 12.50 -7.23
C ASP A 69 -2.27 13.63 -6.29
N CYS A 70 -1.90 14.77 -6.88
CA CYS A 70 -1.81 16.03 -6.14
C CYS A 70 -3.20 16.40 -5.62
N ARG A 71 -3.26 16.87 -4.37
CA ARG A 71 -4.49 17.43 -3.84
C ARG A 71 -4.84 18.71 -4.61
N THR A 72 -5.84 18.63 -5.48
CA THR A 72 -6.44 19.84 -6.04
C THR A 72 -7.15 20.57 -4.92
N SER A 73 -6.70 21.78 -4.60
CA SER A 73 -7.45 22.68 -3.72
C SER A 73 -8.83 22.96 -4.35
N PRO A 74 -9.92 23.02 -3.56
CA PRO A 74 -11.24 23.35 -4.08
C PRO A 74 -11.30 24.76 -4.69
#